data_AF-A0A2H9Q8I5-F1
#
_entry.id   AF-A0A2H9Q8I5-F1
#
_cell.length_a   1.000
_cell.length_b   1.000
_cell.length_c   1.000
_cell.angle_alpha   90.00
_cell.angle_beta   90.00
_cell.angle_gamma   90.00
#
_symmetry.space_group_name_H-M   'P 1'
#
loop_
_entity.id
_entity.type
_entity.pdbx_description
1 polymer ?
#
loop_
_entity_poly.entity_id
_entity_poly.type
_entity_poly.pdbx_seq_one_letter_code
_entity_poly.pdbx_strand_id
1 'polypeptide(L)'
;KTVIGEGDGSATEFDLEEQMCKASLFEVLVNGIKQKRPEEYVVKYGKRGKQNVKQVVFRQPPAEGTKIVGEWAIGHIRVTVEDNGTGLPQSKVGQALGMLLAGTKFHQQKQKRGQQGIGAAYATLFAQITTGKPTDFKTGTGNNKVYSGQVSIDVKKNVPVINGLQEAKGNYRGLKVSAEFAEVSYDRSDHGVYEYLRRTALANPHAQITLVEPDKSIVVFPRASDKIPAKPPKIKPHPLGLTTSDLIDMASVTSARKLSSFLSSDFTRISDDKANELSKLLPEIDFDKHPRKMSWVEAESIVHTFHRVKFNAPDLNTLRPIGAIQLEKSLKNLLEPEFLSVIQRKPKVFRGGIPFLVEVAVAYGGKAGAPSTSKEGEVMRFANRVPLLFDAGNCAITQAVKNVDWNRYNLKNLDEQPVSVFINFVSVHVPYTGAGKLAISAEEEIVSEIRMGLMDAARKVGYYLSGLKKAEDQEKRRKIFFKYIKEVAAALHDVTGKPKAGLEAAMRKIAESKTALKDEDEQEDEELLALEEDAEKEVEEENA
;
A
#
# COMPACT_ATOMS: atom_id res chain seq x y z
N LYS A 1 -32.32 9.30 -22.58
CA LYS A 1 -33.69 9.65 -22.16
C LYS A 1 -34.66 8.86 -23.02
N THR A 2 -35.47 8.01 -22.43
CA THR A 2 -36.45 7.16 -23.13
C THR A 2 -37.80 7.35 -22.45
N VAL A 3 -38.89 7.43 -23.23
CA VAL A 3 -40.25 7.49 -22.69
C VAL A 3 -40.61 6.11 -22.16
N ILE A 4 -40.94 6.00 -20.87
CA ILE A 4 -41.33 4.74 -20.23
C ILE A 4 -42.84 4.52 -20.38
N GLY A 5 -43.61 5.60 -20.38
CA GLY A 5 -45.07 5.58 -20.55
C GLY A 5 -45.70 6.94 -20.34
N GLU A 6 -47.03 6.96 -20.39
CA GLU A 6 -47.86 8.12 -20.06
C GLU A 6 -48.76 7.76 -18.88
N GLY A 7 -48.90 8.67 -17.92
CA GLY A 7 -49.80 8.52 -16.79
C GLY A 7 -51.26 8.61 -17.24
N ASP A 8 -52.07 7.65 -16.81
CA ASP A 8 -53.51 7.59 -17.05
C ASP A 8 -54.34 7.81 -15.76
N GLY A 9 -53.69 8.21 -14.66
CA GLY A 9 -54.31 8.39 -13.35
C GLY A 9 -54.64 7.10 -12.60
N SER A 10 -54.35 5.92 -13.16
CA SER A 10 -54.69 4.62 -12.56
C SER A 10 -53.52 3.62 -12.51
N ALA A 11 -52.67 3.61 -13.54
CA ALA A 11 -51.51 2.74 -13.64
C ALA A 11 -50.39 3.22 -12.74
N THR A 12 -49.86 2.30 -11.93
CA THR A 12 -48.71 2.56 -11.03
C THR A 12 -47.44 1.87 -11.51
N GLU A 13 -47.54 0.94 -12.46
CA GLU A 13 -46.44 0.09 -12.91
C GLU A 13 -46.09 0.36 -14.38
N PHE A 14 -44.81 0.61 -14.66
CA PHE A 14 -44.31 0.89 -16.00
C PHE A 14 -43.07 0.03 -16.31
N ASP A 15 -43.13 -0.73 -17.41
CA ASP A 15 -42.06 -1.64 -17.84
C ASP A 15 -40.80 -0.87 -18.28
N LEU A 16 -39.63 -1.34 -17.85
CA LEU A 16 -38.34 -0.82 -18.31
C LEU A 16 -37.80 -1.64 -19.47
N GLU A 17 -37.29 -0.96 -20.49
CA GLU A 17 -36.55 -1.61 -21.57
C GLU A 17 -35.26 -2.28 -21.05
N GLU A 18 -34.80 -3.33 -21.73
CA GLU A 18 -33.63 -4.12 -21.33
C GLU A 18 -32.36 -3.26 -21.20
N GLN A 19 -32.22 -2.23 -22.05
CA GLN A 19 -31.08 -1.31 -22.02
C GLN A 19 -31.08 -0.43 -20.76
N MET A 20 -32.25 0.02 -20.32
CA MET A 20 -32.43 0.81 -19.09
C MET A 20 -32.13 -0.03 -17.84
N CYS A 21 -32.46 -1.32 -17.89
CA CYS A 21 -32.19 -2.27 -16.82
C CYS A 21 -30.70 -2.49 -16.54
N LYS A 22 -29.85 -2.19 -17.53
CA LYS A 22 -28.38 -2.30 -17.50
C LYS A 22 -27.70 -0.95 -17.16
N ALA A 23 -28.46 0.12 -16.99
CA ALA A 23 -27.94 1.45 -16.67
C ALA A 23 -27.38 1.51 -15.24
N SER A 24 -26.24 2.19 -15.06
CA SER A 24 -25.62 2.42 -13.75
C SER A 24 -26.30 3.56 -12.99
N LEU A 25 -26.86 4.52 -13.72
CA LEU A 25 -27.69 5.61 -13.21
C LEU A 25 -29.04 5.57 -13.93
N PHE A 26 -30.11 5.56 -13.14
CA PHE A 26 -31.48 5.55 -13.63
C PHE A 26 -32.35 6.50 -12.81
N GLU A 27 -32.84 7.55 -13.45
CA GLU A 27 -33.69 8.58 -12.88
C GLU A 27 -35.01 8.64 -13.64
N VAL A 28 -36.10 8.89 -12.91
CA VAL A 28 -37.45 9.01 -13.48
C VAL A 28 -37.89 10.46 -13.40
N LEU A 29 -38.33 11.02 -14.53
CA LEU A 29 -38.91 12.35 -14.63
C LEU A 29 -40.38 12.24 -15.01
N VAL A 30 -41.24 12.97 -14.32
CA VAL A 30 -42.67 13.13 -14.66
C VAL A 30 -42.87 14.57 -15.10
N ASN A 31 -43.27 14.79 -16.36
CA ASN A 31 -43.37 16.13 -16.97
C ASN A 31 -42.11 17.00 -16.80
N GLY A 32 -40.93 16.38 -16.83
CA GLY A 32 -39.64 17.06 -16.67
C GLY A 32 -39.22 17.32 -15.22
N ILE A 33 -40.02 16.92 -14.24
CA ILE A 33 -39.69 17.02 -12.81
C ILE A 33 -39.10 15.69 -12.34
N LYS A 34 -37.87 15.74 -11.81
CA LYS A 34 -37.17 14.59 -11.25
C LYS A 34 -37.88 14.05 -10.02
N GLN A 35 -38.17 12.76 -10.04
CA GLN A 35 -38.83 12.06 -8.93
C GLN A 35 -37.79 11.50 -7.93
N LYS A 36 -38.13 11.48 -6.65
CA LYS A 36 -37.26 10.97 -5.57
C LYS A 36 -37.49 9.48 -5.32
N ARG A 37 -36.39 8.73 -5.29
CA ARG A 37 -36.36 7.32 -4.87
C ARG A 37 -35.89 7.23 -3.41
N PRO A 38 -36.54 6.43 -2.53
CA PRO A 38 -37.67 5.52 -2.77
C PRO A 38 -39.05 6.14 -2.45
N GLU A 39 -39.11 7.46 -2.19
CA GLU A 39 -40.29 8.16 -1.68
C GLU A 39 -41.45 8.16 -2.68
N GLU A 40 -41.18 8.43 -3.95
CA GLU A 40 -42.22 8.59 -4.99
C GLU A 40 -42.33 7.34 -5.88
N TYR A 41 -41.23 6.61 -6.09
CA TYR A 41 -41.21 5.37 -6.86
C TYR A 41 -40.16 4.37 -6.37
N VAL A 42 -40.35 3.10 -6.72
CA VAL A 42 -39.41 2.00 -6.50
C VAL A 42 -39.24 1.19 -7.78
N VAL A 43 -38.09 0.52 -7.94
CA VAL A 43 -37.85 -0.39 -9.07
C VAL A 43 -37.93 -1.82 -8.56
N LYS A 44 -38.83 -2.62 -9.12
CA LYS A 44 -39.08 -4.02 -8.73
C LYS A 44 -39.01 -4.94 -9.95
N TYR A 45 -38.91 -6.25 -9.70
CA TYR A 45 -39.09 -7.26 -10.74
C TYR A 45 -40.57 -7.66 -10.77
N GLY A 46 -41.20 -7.46 -11.92
CA GLY A 46 -42.54 -7.95 -12.24
C GLY A 46 -42.50 -9.11 -13.23
N LYS A 47 -43.67 -9.67 -13.53
CA LYS A 47 -43.83 -10.74 -14.52
C LYS A 47 -44.73 -10.25 -15.65
N ARG A 48 -44.24 -10.34 -16.88
CA ARG A 48 -45.04 -10.18 -18.09
C ARG A 48 -45.14 -11.54 -18.78
N GLY A 49 -46.22 -12.26 -18.52
CA GLY A 49 -46.36 -13.66 -18.95
C GLY A 49 -45.31 -14.58 -18.30
N LYS A 50 -44.46 -15.22 -19.09
CA LYS A 50 -43.38 -16.13 -18.63
C LYS A 50 -42.02 -15.44 -18.43
N GLN A 51 -41.88 -14.15 -18.73
CA GLN A 51 -40.61 -13.40 -18.60
C GLN A 51 -40.63 -12.47 -17.38
N ASN A 52 -39.50 -12.42 -16.67
CA ASN A 52 -39.28 -11.45 -15.59
C ASN A 52 -38.84 -10.12 -16.22
N VAL A 53 -39.54 -9.03 -15.90
CA VAL A 53 -39.26 -7.68 -16.41
C VAL A 53 -39.06 -6.75 -15.23
N LYS A 54 -38.09 -5.82 -15.29
CA LYS A 54 -37.98 -4.78 -14.26
C LYS A 54 -39.00 -3.68 -14.54
N GLN A 55 -39.69 -3.23 -13.51
CA GLN A 55 -40.75 -2.23 -13.58
C GLN A 55 -40.48 -1.09 -12.60
N VAL A 56 -40.81 0.12 -13.01
CA VAL A 56 -40.96 1.28 -12.12
C VAL A 56 -42.35 1.22 -11.52
N VAL A 57 -42.43 1.18 -10.20
CA VAL A 57 -43.69 1.19 -9.44
C VAL A 57 -43.77 2.49 -8.67
N PHE A 58 -44.67 3.37 -9.07
CA PHE A 58 -44.97 4.61 -8.35
C PHE A 58 -45.83 4.33 -7.13
N ARG A 59 -45.60 5.08 -6.04
CA ARG A 59 -46.44 4.97 -4.84
C ARG A 59 -47.82 5.61 -5.02
N GLN A 60 -47.91 6.61 -5.89
CA GLN A 60 -49.17 7.24 -6.30
C GLN A 60 -49.21 7.25 -7.84
N PRO A 61 -50.37 6.98 -8.46
CA PRO A 61 -50.48 6.96 -9.90
C PRO A 61 -50.15 8.34 -10.49
N PRO A 62 -49.28 8.43 -11.50
CA PRO A 62 -49.02 9.68 -12.20
C PRO A 62 -50.30 10.24 -12.83
N ALA A 63 -50.49 11.55 -12.75
CA ALA A 63 -51.70 12.20 -13.24
C ALA A 63 -51.93 11.99 -14.75
N GLU A 64 -53.18 12.06 -15.17
CA GLU A 64 -53.60 11.85 -16.56
C GLU A 64 -52.87 12.81 -17.52
N GLY A 65 -52.27 12.27 -18.58
CA GLY A 65 -51.52 13.03 -19.59
C GLY A 65 -50.09 13.40 -19.19
N THR A 66 -49.58 12.92 -18.04
CA THR A 66 -48.19 13.16 -17.64
C THR A 66 -47.21 12.24 -18.37
N LYS A 67 -46.15 12.79 -18.98
CA LYS A 67 -45.10 11.98 -19.63
C LYS A 67 -44.09 11.48 -18.62
N ILE A 68 -43.89 10.18 -18.59
CA ILE A 68 -42.92 9.51 -17.73
C ILE A 68 -41.68 9.20 -18.56
N VAL A 69 -40.57 9.86 -18.25
CA VAL A 69 -39.32 9.73 -18.98
C VAL A 69 -38.26 9.14 -18.06
N GLY A 70 -37.65 8.06 -18.51
CA GLY A 70 -36.47 7.50 -17.90
C GLY A 70 -35.22 8.16 -18.46
N GLU A 71 -34.51 8.90 -17.61
CA GLU A 71 -33.15 9.32 -17.90
C GLU A 71 -32.20 8.26 -17.36
N TRP A 72 -31.46 7.64 -18.27
CA TRP A 72 -30.56 6.56 -17.94
C TRP A 72 -29.21 6.78 -18.57
N ALA A 73 -28.16 6.41 -17.85
CA ALA A 73 -26.78 6.44 -18.31
C ALA A 73 -26.08 5.14 -17.91
N ILE A 74 -25.33 4.58 -18.84
CA ILE A 74 -24.29 3.61 -18.53
C ILE A 74 -23.16 4.44 -17.91
N GLY A 75 -22.92 4.27 -16.62
CA GLY A 75 -21.99 5.09 -15.87
C GLY A 75 -20.57 4.74 -16.30
N HIS A 76 -19.95 5.61 -17.09
CA HIS A 76 -18.53 5.50 -17.40
C HIS A 76 -17.75 6.38 -16.44
N ILE A 77 -16.62 5.87 -15.97
CA ILE A 77 -15.70 6.64 -15.13
C ILE A 77 -14.50 7.02 -15.99
N ARG A 78 -14.24 8.32 -16.07
CA ARG A 78 -13.00 8.83 -16.67
C ARG A 78 -11.95 9.00 -15.58
N VAL A 79 -10.86 8.26 -15.69
CA VAL A 79 -9.71 8.39 -14.80
C VAL A 79 -8.63 9.17 -15.54
N THR A 80 -8.15 10.24 -14.90
CA THR A 80 -7.04 11.05 -15.43
C THR A 80 -5.92 11.11 -14.40
N VAL A 81 -4.70 10.78 -14.82
CA VAL A 81 -3.50 10.86 -14.00
C VAL A 81 -2.52 11.79 -14.70
N GLU A 82 -1.96 12.74 -13.95
CA GLU A 82 -0.97 13.69 -14.43
C GLU A 82 0.23 13.72 -13.48
N ASP A 83 1.44 13.61 -14.03
CA ASP A 83 2.70 13.68 -13.27
C ASP A 83 3.60 14.81 -13.76
N ASN A 84 4.53 15.21 -12.90
CA ASN A 84 5.61 16.17 -13.18
C ASN A 84 6.97 15.47 -13.41
N GLY A 85 6.95 14.25 -13.94
CA GLY A 85 8.12 13.40 -14.14
C GLY A 85 9.01 13.82 -15.32
N THR A 86 9.70 12.86 -15.92
CA THR A 86 10.53 13.13 -17.11
C THR A 86 9.74 13.19 -18.41
N GLY A 87 8.46 12.77 -18.38
CA GLY A 87 7.69 12.46 -19.58
C GLY A 87 8.23 11.24 -20.33
N LEU A 88 7.61 10.95 -21.48
CA LEU A 88 7.97 9.88 -22.39
C LEU A 88 8.42 10.49 -23.73
N PRO A 89 9.54 10.03 -24.31
CA PRO A 89 9.87 10.32 -25.70
C PRO A 89 8.78 9.78 -26.64
N GLN A 90 8.46 10.51 -27.71
CA GLN A 90 7.44 10.14 -28.70
C GLN A 90 7.58 8.67 -29.17
N SER A 91 8.81 8.23 -29.46
CA SER A 91 9.10 6.88 -29.95
C SER A 91 8.76 5.76 -28.97
N LYS A 92 8.67 6.07 -27.67
CA LYS A 92 8.39 5.08 -26.61
C LYS A 92 6.97 5.12 -26.09
N VAL A 93 6.16 6.10 -26.49
CA VAL A 93 4.78 6.25 -25.99
C VAL A 93 3.95 5.00 -26.30
N GLY A 94 3.95 4.56 -27.56
CA GLY A 94 3.22 3.36 -27.97
C GLY A 94 3.66 2.13 -27.20
N GLN A 95 4.98 1.89 -27.09
CA GLN A 95 5.52 0.76 -26.35
C GLN A 95 5.14 0.79 -24.85
N ALA A 96 5.14 1.97 -24.23
CA ALA A 96 4.88 2.11 -22.81
C ALA A 96 3.39 1.97 -22.44
N LEU A 97 2.48 2.46 -23.30
CA LEU A 97 1.04 2.53 -23.02
C LEU A 97 0.21 1.48 -23.76
N GLY A 98 0.73 0.84 -24.81
CA GLY A 98 -0.07 -0.02 -25.69
C GLY A 98 0.59 -1.34 -26.09
N MET A 99 1.69 -1.74 -25.45
CA MET A 99 2.35 -3.03 -25.73
C MET A 99 2.47 -3.86 -24.44
N LEU A 100 1.81 -5.01 -24.40
CA LEU A 100 1.90 -5.93 -23.27
C LEU A 100 3.28 -6.60 -23.26
N LEU A 101 3.84 -6.79 -22.06
CA LEU A 101 5.15 -7.41 -21.82
C LEU A 101 6.35 -6.66 -22.45
N ALA A 102 6.16 -5.42 -22.90
CA ALA A 102 7.21 -4.63 -23.53
C ALA A 102 8.27 -4.06 -22.57
N GLY A 103 8.15 -4.35 -21.27
CA GLY A 103 8.95 -3.72 -20.23
C GLY A 103 10.39 -4.20 -20.22
N THR A 104 11.35 -3.26 -20.19
CA THR A 104 12.77 -3.51 -19.87
C THR A 104 13.01 -3.96 -18.41
N LYS A 105 11.94 -4.31 -17.70
CA LYS A 105 11.92 -4.54 -16.25
C LYS A 105 12.16 -6.00 -15.86
N PHE A 106 11.96 -6.95 -16.77
CA PHE A 106 12.13 -8.39 -16.52
C PHE A 106 13.57 -8.81 -16.18
N HIS A 107 14.57 -8.23 -16.85
CA HIS A 107 15.97 -8.69 -16.77
C HIS A 107 16.86 -7.83 -15.87
N GLN A 108 16.27 -7.03 -14.98
CA GLN A 108 17.04 -6.10 -14.15
C GLN A 108 16.65 -6.23 -12.68
N GLN A 109 17.54 -6.85 -11.90
CA GLN A 109 17.49 -6.81 -10.44
C GLN A 109 17.71 -5.36 -9.97
N LYS A 110 16.61 -4.68 -9.67
CA LYS A 110 16.58 -3.29 -9.23
C LYS A 110 15.26 -3.02 -8.55
N GLN A 111 15.32 -2.41 -7.36
CA GLN A 111 14.14 -1.97 -6.64
C GLN A 111 13.27 -1.07 -7.51
N LYS A 112 12.03 -1.51 -7.76
CA LYS A 112 11.03 -0.85 -8.61
C LYS A 112 9.64 -1.12 -8.02
N ARG A 113 8.70 -0.20 -8.25
CA ARG A 113 7.27 -0.39 -7.91
C ARG A 113 6.59 -1.45 -8.78
N GLY A 114 6.99 -1.57 -10.05
CA GLY A 114 6.42 -2.52 -11.00
C GLY A 114 7.47 -3.47 -11.54
N GLN A 115 7.11 -4.76 -11.64
CA GLN A 115 7.99 -5.86 -12.04
C GLN A 115 7.80 -6.27 -13.51
N GLN A 116 6.57 -6.59 -13.93
CA GLN A 116 6.27 -7.21 -15.23
C GLN A 116 6.00 -6.23 -16.39
N GLY A 117 5.91 -4.92 -16.13
CA GLY A 117 5.68 -3.93 -17.20
C GLY A 117 4.31 -3.97 -17.91
N ILE A 118 3.31 -4.67 -17.36
CA ILE A 118 1.97 -4.81 -17.97
C ILE A 118 0.95 -3.74 -17.57
N GLY A 119 1.15 -3.02 -16.47
CA GLY A 119 0.09 -2.25 -15.82
C GLY A 119 -0.58 -1.17 -16.69
N ALA A 120 0.20 -0.29 -17.31
CA ALA A 120 -0.34 0.79 -18.14
C ALA A 120 -1.04 0.26 -19.40
N ALA A 121 -0.40 -0.70 -20.09
CA ALA A 121 -0.99 -1.35 -21.25
C ALA A 121 -2.28 -2.11 -20.92
N TYR A 122 -2.38 -2.71 -19.73
CA TYR A 122 -3.61 -3.35 -19.27
C TYR A 122 -4.73 -2.34 -19.01
N ALA A 123 -4.41 -1.17 -18.47
CA ALA A 123 -5.40 -0.09 -18.31
C ALA A 123 -5.92 0.39 -19.67
N THR A 124 -5.04 0.57 -20.66
CA THR A 124 -5.46 0.94 -22.03
C THR A 124 -6.28 -0.17 -22.69
N LEU A 125 -5.87 -1.43 -22.55
CA LEU A 125 -6.64 -2.58 -23.05
C LEU A 125 -8.03 -2.65 -22.41
N PHE A 126 -8.10 -2.49 -21.09
CA PHE A 126 -9.36 -2.57 -20.35
C PHE A 126 -10.31 -1.43 -20.71
N ALA A 127 -9.80 -0.21 -20.87
CA ALA A 127 -10.59 0.92 -21.40
C ALA A 127 -11.15 0.62 -22.80
N GLN A 128 -10.32 0.07 -23.69
CA GLN A 128 -10.72 -0.27 -25.06
C GLN A 128 -11.74 -1.41 -25.10
N ILE A 129 -11.60 -2.45 -24.28
CA ILE A 129 -12.55 -3.58 -24.24
C ILE A 129 -13.90 -3.14 -23.67
N THR A 130 -13.89 -2.33 -22.60
CA THR A 130 -15.12 -1.96 -21.89
C THR A 130 -15.89 -0.83 -22.58
N THR A 131 -15.19 0.14 -23.18
CA THR A 131 -15.84 1.32 -23.78
C THR A 131 -15.66 1.45 -25.30
N GLY A 132 -14.75 0.68 -25.90
CA GLY A 132 -14.34 0.86 -27.30
C GLY A 132 -13.48 2.10 -27.57
N LYS A 133 -13.21 2.93 -26.55
CA LYS A 133 -12.49 4.19 -26.71
C LYS A 133 -10.98 4.03 -26.53
N PRO A 134 -10.16 4.80 -27.27
CA PRO A 134 -8.72 4.84 -27.04
C PRO A 134 -8.39 5.60 -25.75
N THR A 135 -7.15 5.43 -25.27
CA THR A 135 -6.60 6.19 -24.14
C THR A 135 -5.95 7.47 -24.65
N ASP A 136 -6.32 8.63 -24.10
CA ASP A 136 -5.68 9.90 -24.41
C ASP A 136 -4.36 10.04 -23.64
N PHE A 137 -3.33 10.56 -24.30
CA PHE A 137 -2.08 10.91 -23.65
C PHE A 137 -1.62 12.32 -24.04
N LYS A 138 -0.90 12.96 -23.12
CA LYS A 138 -0.12 14.17 -23.35
C LYS A 138 1.22 14.04 -22.63
N THR A 139 2.32 14.21 -23.33
CA THR A 139 3.66 14.08 -22.76
C THR A 139 4.62 15.15 -23.26
N GLY A 140 5.55 15.54 -22.41
CA GLY A 140 6.63 16.45 -22.76
C GLY A 140 7.85 16.19 -21.89
N THR A 141 9.03 16.38 -22.47
CA THR A 141 10.32 16.15 -21.80
C THR A 141 10.97 17.45 -21.32
N GLY A 142 10.29 18.59 -21.46
CA GLY A 142 10.86 19.92 -21.19
C GLY A 142 11.70 20.49 -22.35
N ASN A 143 11.71 19.83 -23.51
CA ASN A 143 12.50 20.26 -24.68
C ASN A 143 11.69 21.12 -25.67
N ASN A 144 10.83 22.01 -25.16
CA ASN A 144 9.91 22.85 -25.96
C ASN A 144 8.99 22.10 -26.93
N LYS A 145 8.85 20.78 -26.77
CA LYS A 145 7.99 19.92 -27.59
C LYS A 145 7.04 19.14 -26.69
N VAL A 146 5.76 19.21 -27.03
CA VAL A 146 4.68 18.52 -26.34
C VAL A 146 3.96 17.65 -27.35
N TYR A 147 3.85 16.37 -27.05
CA TYR A 147 3.16 15.39 -27.87
C TYR A 147 1.84 15.03 -27.22
N SER A 148 0.75 15.06 -27.98
CA SER A 148 -0.55 14.56 -27.54
C SER A 148 -1.17 13.69 -28.60
N GLY A 149 -2.01 12.76 -28.19
CA GLY A 149 -2.72 11.88 -29.10
C GLY A 149 -3.46 10.79 -28.35
N GLN A 150 -3.87 9.78 -29.11
CA GLN A 150 -4.62 8.64 -28.62
C GLN A 150 -3.84 7.36 -28.86
N VAL A 151 -3.89 6.44 -27.90
CA VAL A 151 -3.30 5.12 -28.01
C VAL A 151 -4.36 4.05 -27.80
N SER A 152 -4.38 3.08 -28.71
CA SER A 152 -5.14 1.83 -28.62
C SER A 152 -4.22 0.64 -28.88
N ILE A 153 -4.72 -0.57 -28.68
CA ILE A 153 -3.97 -1.82 -28.83
C ILE A 153 -4.62 -2.69 -29.89
N ASP A 154 -3.85 -3.10 -30.90
CA ASP A 154 -4.22 -4.23 -31.74
C ASP A 154 -4.01 -5.52 -30.94
N VAL A 155 -5.10 -6.04 -30.39
CA VAL A 155 -5.08 -7.22 -29.49
C VAL A 155 -4.55 -8.47 -30.20
N LYS A 156 -4.75 -8.61 -31.51
CA LYS A 156 -4.30 -9.80 -32.26
C LYS A 156 -2.79 -9.80 -32.43
N LYS A 157 -2.18 -8.64 -32.63
CA LYS A 157 -0.74 -8.50 -32.88
C LYS A 157 0.06 -8.06 -31.65
N ASN A 158 -0.61 -7.63 -30.58
CA ASN A 158 0.00 -6.97 -29.42
C ASN A 158 0.86 -5.77 -29.83
N VAL A 159 0.34 -4.93 -30.73
CA VAL A 159 1.03 -3.74 -31.24
C VAL A 159 0.22 -2.49 -30.89
N PRO A 160 0.86 -1.41 -30.41
CA PRO A 160 0.19 -0.14 -30.15
C PRO A 160 -0.21 0.56 -31.45
N VAL A 161 -1.41 1.13 -31.49
CA VAL A 161 -1.91 1.97 -32.57
C VAL A 161 -2.04 3.40 -32.04
N ILE A 162 -1.29 4.34 -32.62
CA ILE A 162 -1.33 5.76 -32.23
C ILE A 162 -2.17 6.52 -33.26
N ASN A 163 -3.21 7.20 -32.78
CA ASN A 163 -4.11 8.03 -33.58
C ASN A 163 -4.02 9.49 -33.15
N GLY A 164 -4.24 10.41 -34.10
CA GLY A 164 -4.37 11.84 -33.80
C GLY A 164 -3.14 12.47 -33.13
N LEU A 165 -1.93 12.01 -33.49
CA LEU A 165 -0.69 12.55 -32.93
C LEU A 165 -0.52 14.02 -33.34
N GLN A 166 -0.39 14.88 -32.35
CA GLN A 166 -0.16 16.32 -32.50
C GLN A 166 1.14 16.70 -31.79
N GLU A 167 1.92 17.56 -32.42
CA GLU A 167 3.11 18.19 -31.83
C GLU A 167 2.81 19.67 -31.62
N ALA A 168 2.93 20.13 -30.38
CA ALA A 168 2.80 21.52 -30.01
C ALA A 168 4.11 22.04 -29.41
N LYS A 169 4.42 23.32 -29.66
CA LYS A 169 5.51 24.00 -28.97
C LYS A 169 5.07 24.33 -27.54
N GLY A 170 5.85 23.90 -26.56
CA GLY A 170 5.57 24.19 -25.15
C GLY A 170 6.55 23.53 -24.21
N ASN A 171 6.73 24.12 -23.03
CA ASN A 171 7.68 23.65 -22.01
C ASN A 171 7.03 22.69 -21.00
N TYR A 172 6.04 21.91 -21.43
CA TYR A 172 5.40 20.91 -20.58
C TYR A 172 6.38 19.78 -20.27
N ARG A 173 6.41 19.37 -19.00
CA ARG A 173 7.26 18.28 -18.52
C ARG A 173 6.43 17.32 -17.68
N GLY A 174 6.33 16.07 -18.14
CA GLY A 174 5.55 15.03 -17.48
C GLY A 174 4.73 14.19 -18.45
N LEU A 175 3.84 13.39 -17.89
CA LEU A 175 2.88 12.57 -18.62
C LEU A 175 1.49 12.75 -18.01
N LYS A 176 0.51 12.99 -18.88
CA LYS A 176 -0.91 12.96 -18.56
C LYS A 176 -1.54 11.85 -19.36
N VAL A 177 -2.29 10.97 -18.69
CA VAL A 177 -3.02 9.87 -19.31
C VAL A 177 -4.47 9.97 -18.87
N SER A 178 -5.41 9.89 -19.81
CA SER A 178 -6.84 9.86 -19.54
C SER A 178 -7.47 8.66 -20.22
N ALA A 179 -8.18 7.84 -19.46
CA ALA A 179 -8.86 6.66 -19.96
C ALA A 179 -10.29 6.62 -19.43
N GLU A 180 -11.22 6.15 -20.26
CA GLU A 180 -12.62 5.97 -19.91
C GLU A 180 -12.90 4.48 -19.73
N PHE A 181 -13.53 4.13 -18.62
CA PHE A 181 -13.82 2.76 -18.24
C PHE A 181 -15.32 2.58 -18.03
N ALA A 182 -15.88 1.49 -18.57
CA ALA A 182 -17.19 0.99 -18.18
C ALA A 182 -17.03 -0.14 -17.17
N GLU A 183 -18.14 -0.54 -16.52
CA GLU A 183 -18.18 -1.66 -15.57
C GLU A 183 -17.31 -1.48 -14.32
N VAL A 184 -17.01 -0.23 -13.95
CA VAL A 184 -16.25 0.12 -12.75
C VAL A 184 -17.07 1.05 -11.85
N SER A 185 -16.85 0.93 -10.54
CA SER A 185 -17.42 1.83 -9.53
C SER A 185 -16.33 2.64 -8.84
N TYR A 186 -16.72 3.80 -8.31
CA TYR A 186 -15.89 4.59 -7.41
C TYR A 186 -16.51 4.60 -6.03
N ASP A 187 -15.73 4.24 -5.02
CA ASP A 187 -16.11 4.31 -3.62
C ASP A 187 -14.89 4.70 -2.76
N ARG A 188 -15.18 5.12 -1.53
CA ARG A 188 -14.19 5.46 -0.50
C ARG A 188 -14.05 4.33 0.54
N SER A 189 -14.28 3.07 0.17
CA SER A 189 -14.01 1.93 1.07
C SER A 189 -12.50 1.76 1.31
N ASP A 190 -12.12 0.86 2.21
CA ASP A 190 -10.72 0.48 2.49
C ASP A 190 -10.00 -0.11 1.25
N HIS A 191 -10.78 -0.50 0.23
CA HIS A 191 -10.28 -1.01 -1.04
C HIS A 191 -10.39 0.01 -2.18
N GLY A 192 -10.86 1.22 -1.87
CA GLY A 192 -11.11 2.30 -2.81
C GLY A 192 -9.86 3.11 -3.19
N VAL A 193 -10.06 4.03 -4.13
CA VAL A 193 -8.99 4.90 -4.68
C VAL A 193 -8.46 5.88 -3.63
N TYR A 194 -9.35 6.42 -2.80
CA TYR A 194 -8.99 7.33 -1.72
C TYR A 194 -7.97 6.66 -0.77
N GLU A 195 -8.26 5.45 -0.31
CA GLU A 195 -7.38 4.72 0.62
C GLU A 195 -6.04 4.36 -0.04
N TYR A 196 -6.06 3.97 -1.32
CA TYR A 196 -4.82 3.76 -2.07
C TYR A 196 -3.93 5.01 -2.09
N LEU A 197 -4.51 6.19 -2.31
CA LEU A 197 -3.76 7.44 -2.37
C LEU A 197 -3.33 7.93 -0.99
N ARG A 198 -4.17 7.78 0.05
CA ARG A 198 -3.80 8.04 1.45
C ARG A 198 -2.57 7.23 1.84
N ARG A 199 -2.59 5.91 1.61
CA ARG A 199 -1.44 5.03 1.88
C ARG A 199 -0.24 5.36 1.01
N THR A 200 -0.46 5.72 -0.26
CA THR A 200 0.64 6.14 -1.15
C THR A 200 1.32 7.41 -0.64
N ALA A 201 0.57 8.38 -0.10
CA ALA A 201 1.12 9.58 0.51
C ALA A 201 1.98 9.23 1.74
N LEU A 202 1.49 8.33 2.61
CA LEU A 202 2.25 7.83 3.78
C LEU A 202 3.60 7.20 3.40
N ALA A 203 3.61 6.37 2.36
CA ALA A 203 4.84 5.70 1.91
C ALA A 203 5.77 6.61 1.09
N ASN A 204 5.33 7.80 0.70
CA ASN A 204 6.08 8.71 -0.18
C ASN A 204 6.02 10.16 0.34
N PRO A 205 6.67 10.45 1.49
CA PRO A 205 6.61 11.77 2.14
C PRO A 205 7.12 12.93 1.29
N HIS A 206 7.87 12.64 0.23
CA HIS A 206 8.41 13.63 -0.70
C HIS A 206 7.44 14.01 -1.83
N ALA A 207 6.32 13.30 -1.98
CA ALA A 207 5.34 13.55 -3.03
C ALA A 207 4.15 14.34 -2.48
N GLN A 208 3.61 15.24 -3.30
CA GLN A 208 2.30 15.82 -3.10
C GLN A 208 1.32 15.13 -4.06
N ILE A 209 0.15 14.74 -3.57
CA ILE A 209 -0.87 14.06 -4.37
C ILE A 209 -2.16 14.86 -4.25
N THR A 210 -2.75 15.21 -5.39
CA THR A 210 -4.07 15.85 -5.44
C THR A 210 -5.06 14.89 -6.09
N LEU A 211 -6.12 14.55 -5.36
CA LEU A 211 -7.24 13.76 -5.85
C LEU A 211 -8.41 14.70 -6.12
N VAL A 212 -8.95 14.63 -7.34
CA VAL A 212 -10.22 15.25 -7.71
C VAL A 212 -11.22 14.13 -7.89
N GLU A 213 -12.26 14.13 -7.07
CA GLU A 213 -13.26 13.06 -7.05
C GLU A 213 -14.41 13.29 -8.06
N PRO A 214 -15.26 12.27 -8.31
CA PRO A 214 -16.39 12.41 -9.23
C PRO A 214 -17.39 13.51 -8.83
N ASP A 215 -17.51 13.80 -7.53
CA ASP A 215 -18.33 14.89 -6.99
C ASP A 215 -17.65 16.28 -7.10
N LYS A 216 -16.45 16.33 -7.68
CA LYS A 216 -15.56 17.49 -7.80
C LYS A 216 -14.97 17.98 -6.47
N SER A 217 -15.08 17.20 -5.40
CA SER A 217 -14.33 17.47 -4.18
C SER A 217 -12.83 17.30 -4.45
N ILE A 218 -12.03 18.15 -3.81
CA ILE A 218 -10.58 18.16 -3.97
C ILE A 218 -9.96 17.75 -2.64
N VAL A 219 -9.19 16.67 -2.67
CA VAL A 219 -8.38 16.21 -1.54
C VAL A 219 -6.92 16.42 -1.89
N VAL A 220 -6.18 17.11 -1.01
CA VAL A 220 -4.74 17.33 -1.17
C VAL A 220 -4.02 16.59 -0.06
N PHE A 221 -3.11 15.70 -0.44
CA PHE A 221 -2.13 15.09 0.45
C PHE A 221 -0.81 15.86 0.28
N PRO A 222 -0.49 16.80 1.19
CA PRO A 222 0.71 17.62 1.08
C PRO A 222 1.96 16.77 1.33
N ARG A 223 3.09 17.21 0.78
CA ARG A 223 4.38 16.56 1.05
C ARG A 223 4.79 16.83 2.51
N ALA A 224 5.32 15.80 3.18
CA ALA A 224 5.89 15.91 4.52
C ALA A 224 7.38 16.26 4.51
N SER A 225 8.05 16.17 3.36
CA SER A 225 9.49 16.39 3.23
C SER A 225 9.87 16.84 1.82
N ASP A 226 10.91 17.66 1.70
CA ASP A 226 11.49 18.04 0.40
C ASP A 226 12.63 17.11 -0.04
N LYS A 227 13.05 16.18 0.82
CA LYS A 227 14.17 15.27 0.54
C LYS A 227 13.76 14.18 -0.45
N ILE A 228 14.18 14.31 -1.70
CA ILE A 228 13.93 13.31 -2.75
C ILE A 228 14.87 12.11 -2.57
N PRO A 229 14.36 10.86 -2.47
CA PRO A 229 15.19 9.68 -2.37
C PRO A 229 16.04 9.43 -3.61
N ALA A 230 17.28 8.97 -3.41
CA ALA A 230 18.19 8.64 -4.50
C ALA A 230 17.65 7.48 -5.37
N LYS A 231 17.98 7.51 -6.66
CA LYS A 231 17.60 6.45 -7.61
C LYS A 231 18.25 5.12 -7.19
N PRO A 232 17.49 4.01 -7.08
CA PRO A 232 18.08 2.71 -6.78
C PRO A 232 19.09 2.28 -7.85
N PRO A 233 20.26 1.73 -7.49
CA PRO A 233 21.22 1.19 -8.45
C PRO A 233 20.66 -0.08 -9.12
N LYS A 234 21.20 -0.44 -10.28
CA LYS A 234 20.99 -1.78 -10.87
C LYS A 234 22.04 -2.70 -10.25
N ILE A 235 21.62 -3.88 -9.81
CA ILE A 235 22.52 -4.88 -9.25
C ILE A 235 22.61 -6.09 -10.18
N LYS A 236 23.72 -6.82 -10.07
CA LYS A 236 23.84 -8.16 -10.65
C LYS A 236 23.16 -9.16 -9.70
N PRO A 237 22.54 -10.23 -10.21
CA PRO A 237 21.95 -11.26 -9.36
C PRO A 237 23.01 -12.03 -8.58
N HIS A 238 22.59 -12.60 -7.46
CA HIS A 238 23.39 -13.53 -6.67
C HIS A 238 23.09 -14.97 -7.09
N PRO A 239 24.09 -15.88 -7.17
CA PRO A 239 23.91 -17.25 -7.68
C PRO A 239 22.82 -18.05 -6.95
N LEU A 240 22.77 -17.94 -5.62
CA LEU A 240 21.80 -18.65 -4.78
C LEU A 240 20.34 -18.21 -5.02
N GLY A 241 20.11 -17.00 -5.54
CA GLY A 241 18.78 -16.46 -5.76
C GLY A 241 18.22 -16.71 -7.16
N LEU A 242 18.88 -17.52 -7.99
CA LEU A 242 18.52 -17.75 -9.37
C LEU A 242 17.68 -18.99 -9.56
N THR A 243 16.74 -18.92 -10.51
CA THR A 243 16.08 -20.09 -11.07
C THR A 243 16.74 -20.55 -12.37
N THR A 244 16.43 -21.77 -12.80
CA THR A 244 16.89 -22.32 -14.09
C THR A 244 16.50 -21.43 -15.27
N SER A 245 15.28 -20.87 -15.26
CA SER A 245 14.82 -19.95 -16.29
C SER A 245 15.65 -18.66 -16.30
N ASP A 246 15.91 -18.08 -15.13
CA ASP A 246 16.68 -16.84 -15.02
C ASP A 246 18.08 -17.01 -15.62
N LEU A 247 18.72 -18.17 -15.38
CA LEU A 247 20.04 -18.47 -15.91
C LEU A 247 20.04 -18.53 -17.45
N ILE A 248 19.04 -19.20 -18.06
CA ILE A 248 18.90 -19.33 -19.51
C ILE A 248 18.57 -17.98 -20.16
N ASP A 249 17.64 -17.24 -19.58
CA ASP A 249 17.24 -15.93 -20.08
C ASP A 249 18.44 -14.97 -20.07
N MET A 250 19.23 -14.98 -19.00
CA MET A 250 20.47 -14.21 -18.92
C MET A 250 21.52 -14.68 -19.94
N ALA A 251 21.67 -15.99 -20.13
CA ALA A 251 22.58 -16.56 -21.12
C ALA A 251 22.21 -16.19 -22.57
N SER A 252 20.92 -15.89 -22.85
CA SER A 252 20.47 -15.44 -24.17
C SER A 252 20.92 -14.00 -24.49
N VAL A 253 20.96 -13.13 -23.47
CA VAL A 253 21.23 -11.69 -23.62
C VAL A 253 22.70 -11.33 -23.37
N THR A 254 23.45 -12.18 -22.68
CA THR A 254 24.85 -11.90 -22.31
C THR A 254 25.75 -11.60 -23.52
N SER A 255 26.78 -10.78 -23.25
CA SER A 255 27.88 -10.50 -24.18
C SER A 255 29.07 -11.45 -24.00
N ALA A 256 29.07 -12.30 -22.97
CA ALA A 256 30.15 -13.25 -22.70
C ALA A 256 30.20 -14.35 -23.78
N ARG A 257 31.43 -14.71 -24.20
CA ARG A 257 31.66 -15.74 -25.23
C ARG A 257 31.80 -17.15 -24.67
N LYS A 258 32.11 -17.27 -23.39
CA LYS A 258 32.34 -18.52 -22.66
C LYS A 258 31.45 -18.58 -21.43
N LEU A 259 31.03 -19.79 -21.04
CA LEU A 259 30.19 -20.01 -19.86
C LEU A 259 30.91 -19.61 -18.56
N SER A 260 32.20 -19.92 -18.43
CA SER A 260 33.02 -19.48 -17.29
C SER A 260 33.02 -17.95 -17.13
N SER A 261 33.28 -17.23 -18.22
CA SER A 261 33.26 -15.77 -18.27
C SER A 261 31.86 -15.19 -18.00
N PHE A 262 30.79 -15.85 -18.44
CA PHE A 262 29.42 -15.45 -18.13
C PHE A 262 29.14 -15.51 -16.63
N LEU A 263 29.56 -16.62 -15.98
CA LEU A 263 29.37 -16.81 -14.55
C LEU A 263 30.14 -15.77 -13.73
N SER A 264 31.36 -15.37 -14.12
CA SER A 264 32.10 -14.34 -13.39
C SER A 264 31.69 -12.90 -13.74
N SER A 265 31.23 -12.64 -14.97
CA SER A 265 30.87 -11.27 -15.40
C SER A 265 29.47 -10.84 -14.99
N ASP A 266 28.48 -11.73 -15.04
CA ASP A 266 27.06 -11.33 -14.99
C ASP A 266 26.44 -11.53 -13.61
N PHE A 267 27.13 -12.23 -12.71
CA PHE A 267 26.69 -12.50 -11.34
C PHE A 267 27.55 -11.78 -10.31
N THR A 268 27.02 -11.61 -9.11
CA THR A 268 27.80 -11.16 -7.96
C THR A 268 28.47 -12.36 -7.28
N ARG A 269 29.62 -12.11 -6.63
CA ARG A 269 30.31 -13.09 -5.77
C ARG A 269 30.72 -14.41 -6.45
N ILE A 270 30.81 -14.43 -7.79
CA ILE A 270 31.52 -15.47 -8.54
C ILE A 270 32.85 -14.88 -9.01
N SER A 271 33.95 -15.33 -8.42
CA SER A 271 35.30 -15.10 -8.95
C SER A 271 35.63 -16.14 -10.02
N ASP A 272 36.68 -15.89 -10.80
CA ASP A 272 37.16 -16.87 -11.78
C ASP A 272 37.59 -18.18 -11.10
N ASP A 273 38.14 -18.12 -9.88
CA ASP A 273 38.45 -19.31 -9.06
C ASP A 273 37.18 -20.10 -8.71
N LYS A 274 36.09 -19.43 -8.37
CA LYS A 274 34.80 -20.07 -8.12
C LYS A 274 34.19 -20.67 -9.38
N ALA A 275 34.35 -20.00 -10.53
CA ALA A 275 33.94 -20.58 -11.82
C ALA A 275 34.75 -21.85 -12.15
N ASN A 276 36.05 -21.87 -11.83
CA ASN A 276 36.91 -23.05 -11.96
C ASN A 276 36.58 -24.16 -10.95
N GLU A 277 36.12 -23.82 -9.76
CA GLU A 277 35.58 -24.79 -8.80
C GLU A 277 34.31 -25.44 -9.33
N LEU A 278 33.39 -24.64 -9.89
CA LEU A 278 32.16 -25.13 -10.51
C LEU A 278 32.43 -26.05 -11.70
N SER A 279 33.42 -25.74 -12.53
CA SER A 279 33.78 -26.61 -13.67
C SER A 279 34.34 -27.96 -13.23
N LYS A 280 35.05 -28.01 -12.09
CA LYS A 280 35.51 -29.29 -11.50
C LYS A 280 34.35 -30.12 -10.92
N LEU A 281 33.34 -29.45 -10.37
CA LEU A 281 32.14 -30.12 -9.80
C LEU A 281 31.16 -30.60 -10.89
N LEU A 282 31.21 -30.01 -12.08
CA LEU A 282 30.33 -30.30 -13.21
C LEU A 282 31.14 -30.70 -14.46
N PRO A 283 31.83 -31.85 -14.44
CA PRO A 283 32.69 -32.28 -15.55
C PRO A 283 31.90 -32.60 -16.84
N GLU A 284 30.59 -32.84 -16.72
CA GLU A 284 29.70 -33.11 -17.85
C GLU A 284 29.35 -31.86 -18.68
N ILE A 285 29.64 -30.66 -18.15
CA ILE A 285 29.31 -29.39 -18.78
C ILE A 285 30.58 -28.74 -19.33
N ASP A 286 30.56 -28.38 -20.61
CA ASP A 286 31.64 -27.61 -21.22
C ASP A 286 31.53 -26.12 -20.85
N PHE A 287 32.44 -25.65 -19.99
CA PHE A 287 32.49 -24.24 -19.55
C PHE A 287 33.13 -23.28 -20.58
N ASP A 288 33.72 -23.79 -21.66
CA ASP A 288 34.22 -22.99 -22.79
C ASP A 288 33.16 -22.76 -23.87
N LYS A 289 32.05 -23.50 -23.81
CA LYS A 289 30.89 -23.34 -24.69
C LYS A 289 30.28 -21.94 -24.57
N HIS A 290 29.68 -21.48 -25.67
CA HIS A 290 28.96 -20.21 -25.71
C HIS A 290 27.69 -20.28 -24.83
N PRO A 291 27.45 -19.31 -23.91
CA PRO A 291 26.31 -19.34 -22.98
C PRO A 291 24.94 -19.54 -23.66
N ARG A 292 24.70 -18.86 -24.79
CA ARG A 292 23.48 -19.02 -25.62
C ARG A 292 23.16 -20.44 -26.09
N LYS A 293 24.13 -21.36 -26.08
CA LYS A 293 23.93 -22.76 -26.48
C LYS A 293 23.64 -23.66 -25.26
N MET A 294 23.56 -23.11 -24.06
CA MET A 294 23.27 -23.86 -22.83
C MET A 294 21.92 -24.57 -22.94
N SER A 295 21.87 -25.85 -22.57
CA SER A 295 20.63 -26.62 -22.50
C SER A 295 19.93 -26.43 -21.14
N TRP A 296 18.64 -26.77 -21.07
CA TRP A 296 17.90 -26.70 -19.80
C TRP A 296 18.48 -27.61 -18.72
N VAL A 297 18.93 -28.80 -19.11
CA VAL A 297 19.53 -29.79 -18.20
C VAL A 297 20.89 -29.31 -17.66
N GLU A 298 21.69 -28.67 -18.52
CA GLU A 298 22.94 -28.01 -18.10
C GLU A 298 22.65 -26.89 -17.09
N ALA A 299 21.65 -26.04 -17.37
CA ALA A 299 21.25 -24.94 -16.49
C ALA A 299 20.75 -25.43 -15.12
N GLU A 300 19.92 -26.46 -15.09
CA GLU A 300 19.39 -27.05 -13.86
C GLU A 300 20.52 -27.63 -12.98
N SER A 301 21.47 -28.31 -13.60
CA SER A 301 22.64 -28.86 -12.93
C SER A 301 23.52 -27.76 -12.30
N ILE A 302 23.70 -26.64 -13.01
CA ILE A 302 24.43 -25.47 -12.49
C ILE A 302 23.70 -24.86 -11.28
N VAL A 303 22.40 -24.61 -11.39
CA VAL A 303 21.60 -23.99 -10.30
C VAL A 303 21.57 -24.89 -9.06
N HIS A 304 21.40 -26.19 -9.24
CA HIS A 304 21.45 -27.13 -8.12
C HIS A 304 22.83 -27.17 -7.46
N THR A 305 23.90 -27.04 -8.24
CA THR A 305 25.27 -26.96 -7.71
C THR A 305 25.52 -25.65 -6.95
N PHE A 306 24.89 -24.54 -7.33
CA PHE A 306 24.99 -23.30 -6.55
C PHE A 306 24.55 -23.49 -5.09
N HIS A 307 23.54 -24.31 -4.83
CA HIS A 307 23.07 -24.56 -3.46
C HIS A 307 24.03 -25.42 -2.62
N ARG A 308 24.99 -26.11 -3.27
CA ARG A 308 26.01 -26.94 -2.62
C ARG A 308 27.31 -26.19 -2.37
N VAL A 309 27.53 -25.10 -3.11
CA VAL A 309 28.74 -24.28 -3.01
C VAL A 309 28.53 -23.13 -2.04
N LYS A 310 29.54 -22.86 -1.21
CA LYS A 310 29.51 -21.70 -0.31
C LYS A 310 29.84 -20.42 -1.09
N PHE A 311 28.90 -19.47 -1.07
CA PHE A 311 29.05 -18.11 -1.61
C PHE A 311 29.13 -17.07 -0.50
N ASN A 312 29.80 -15.95 -0.80
CA ASN A 312 29.79 -14.78 0.08
C ASN A 312 28.44 -14.05 -0.03
N ALA A 313 28.03 -13.36 1.03
CA ALA A 313 26.79 -12.59 1.01
C ALA A 313 26.78 -11.51 -0.09
N PRO A 314 25.61 -11.23 -0.71
CA PRO A 314 25.46 -10.16 -1.68
C PRO A 314 25.57 -8.78 -1.02
N ASP A 315 25.75 -7.74 -1.84
CA ASP A 315 25.80 -6.36 -1.34
C ASP A 315 24.42 -5.89 -0.84
N LEU A 316 24.36 -5.55 0.45
CA LEU A 316 23.13 -5.18 1.15
C LEU A 316 22.77 -3.68 1.00
N ASN A 317 23.73 -2.81 0.69
CA ASN A 317 23.56 -1.35 0.55
C ASN A 317 22.90 -0.91 -0.79
N THR A 318 22.15 -1.81 -1.40
CA THR A 318 21.57 -1.64 -2.74
C THR A 318 20.13 -1.15 -2.70
N LEU A 319 19.47 -1.30 -1.55
CA LEU A 319 18.08 -0.93 -1.33
C LEU A 319 17.96 0.56 -0.96
N ARG A 320 16.78 1.12 -1.22
CA ARG A 320 16.39 2.51 -0.93
C ARG A 320 15.11 2.49 -0.08
N PRO A 321 15.23 2.31 1.26
CA PRO A 321 14.11 2.41 2.19
C PRO A 321 13.46 3.81 2.17
N ILE A 322 12.33 3.98 2.84
CA ILE A 322 11.75 5.31 3.11
C ILE A 322 12.69 6.08 4.06
N GLY A 323 13.21 5.38 5.06
CA GLY A 323 14.05 5.90 6.13
C GLY A 323 13.22 6.20 7.37
N ALA A 324 13.70 5.80 8.55
CA ALA A 324 13.00 6.00 9.83
C ALA A 324 12.51 7.44 10.03
N ILE A 325 13.41 8.43 9.86
CA ILE A 325 13.10 9.87 10.02
C ILE A 325 11.98 10.33 9.06
N GLN A 326 12.00 9.85 7.81
CA GLN A 326 11.03 10.27 6.79
C GLN A 326 9.67 9.62 7.02
N LEU A 327 9.68 8.35 7.43
CA LEU A 327 8.48 7.61 7.79
C LEU A 327 7.82 8.22 9.04
N GLU A 328 8.60 8.57 10.05
CA GLU A 328 8.14 9.22 11.27
C GLU A 328 7.43 10.54 10.98
N LYS A 329 8.05 11.42 10.18
CA LYS A 329 7.44 12.69 9.73
C LYS A 329 6.12 12.46 8.98
N SER A 330 6.09 11.46 8.10
CA SER A 330 4.89 11.16 7.32
C SER A 330 3.72 10.69 8.19
N LEU A 331 4.00 9.81 9.16
CA LEU A 331 2.98 9.26 10.05
C LEU A 331 2.50 10.31 11.05
N LYS A 332 3.41 11.12 11.62
CA LYS A 332 3.03 12.24 12.50
C LYS A 332 2.11 13.24 11.82
N ASN A 333 2.42 13.63 10.58
CA ASN A 333 1.64 14.64 9.86
C ASN A 333 0.24 14.15 9.45
N LEU A 334 0.04 12.85 9.20
CA LEU A 334 -1.22 12.33 8.69
C LEU A 334 -2.09 11.64 9.76
N LEU A 335 -1.47 10.92 10.70
CA LEU A 335 -2.17 10.18 11.76
C LEU A 335 -2.22 10.92 13.09
N GLU A 336 -1.38 11.96 13.30
CA GLU A 336 -1.30 12.72 14.55
C GLU A 336 -1.34 11.83 15.82
N PRO A 337 -0.52 10.76 15.90
CA PRO A 337 -0.62 9.80 16.98
C PRO A 337 -0.11 10.39 18.30
N GLU A 338 -0.62 9.87 19.42
CA GLU A 338 -0.12 10.20 20.76
C GLU A 338 1.28 9.61 20.96
N PHE A 339 1.49 8.39 20.45
CA PHE A 339 2.78 7.73 20.48
C PHE A 339 3.08 7.03 19.16
N LEU A 340 4.34 7.09 18.73
CA LEU A 340 4.81 6.50 17.48
C LEU A 340 6.18 5.86 17.68
N SER A 341 6.28 4.58 17.32
CA SER A 341 7.55 3.85 17.23
C SER A 341 7.82 3.50 15.77
N VAL A 342 9.04 3.77 15.31
CA VAL A 342 9.50 3.47 13.93
C VAL A 342 10.80 2.69 14.00
N ILE A 343 10.82 1.50 13.40
CA ILE A 343 11.97 0.61 13.36
C ILE A 343 12.34 0.32 11.90
N GLN A 344 13.60 0.57 11.55
CA GLN A 344 14.17 0.14 10.28
C GLN A 344 15.17 -0.98 10.55
N ARG A 345 14.86 -2.18 10.06
CA ARG A 345 15.72 -3.36 10.27
C ARG A 345 16.92 -3.34 9.32
N LYS A 346 18.01 -3.97 9.74
CA LYS A 346 19.19 -4.21 8.89
C LYS A 346 18.78 -5.11 7.69
N PRO A 347 19.33 -4.89 6.49
CA PRO A 347 18.97 -5.71 5.35
C PRO A 347 19.38 -7.17 5.54
N LYS A 348 18.54 -8.09 5.07
CA LYS A 348 18.79 -9.54 5.05
C LYS A 348 18.62 -10.09 3.64
N VAL A 349 18.82 -11.39 3.47
CA VAL A 349 18.61 -12.10 2.21
C VAL A 349 17.55 -13.18 2.38
N PHE A 350 16.73 -13.38 1.36
CA PHE A 350 15.83 -14.54 1.26
C PHE A 350 16.19 -15.35 0.00
N ARG A 351 15.85 -16.64 -0.01
CA ARG A 351 16.29 -17.59 -1.06
C ARG A 351 17.81 -17.54 -1.28
N GLY A 352 18.56 -17.32 -0.19
CA GLY A 352 20.03 -17.24 -0.18
C GLY A 352 20.69 -16.10 -0.97
N GLY A 353 19.96 -15.27 -1.72
CA GLY A 353 20.59 -14.34 -2.66
C GLY A 353 19.86 -13.03 -2.96
N ILE A 354 18.60 -12.87 -2.53
CA ILE A 354 17.83 -11.67 -2.84
C ILE A 354 17.80 -10.75 -1.62
N PRO A 355 18.41 -9.56 -1.67
CA PRO A 355 18.43 -8.64 -0.55
C PRO A 355 17.06 -8.01 -0.32
N PHE A 356 16.64 -7.96 0.93
CA PHE A 356 15.44 -7.27 1.39
C PHE A 356 15.69 -6.55 2.71
N LEU A 357 14.87 -5.56 3.03
CA LEU A 357 14.81 -4.94 4.36
C LEU A 357 13.34 -4.69 4.71
N VAL A 358 13.06 -4.56 6.00
CA VAL A 358 11.72 -4.27 6.52
C VAL A 358 11.74 -2.97 7.32
N GLU A 359 10.79 -2.10 7.02
CA GLU A 359 10.48 -0.91 7.83
C GLU A 359 9.14 -1.16 8.53
N VAL A 360 9.10 -0.96 9.84
CA VAL A 360 7.91 -1.16 10.67
C VAL A 360 7.64 0.11 11.44
N ALA A 361 6.37 0.47 11.57
CA ALA A 361 5.93 1.51 12.48
C ALA A 361 4.67 1.08 13.22
N VAL A 362 4.57 1.44 14.49
CA VAL A 362 3.35 1.27 15.28
C VAL A 362 2.96 2.63 15.85
N ALA A 363 1.80 3.12 15.45
CA ALA A 363 1.23 4.39 15.90
C ALA A 363 0.03 4.10 16.80
N TYR A 364 -0.06 4.76 17.95
CA TYR A 364 -1.14 4.62 18.92
C TYR A 364 -1.79 5.97 19.22
N GLY A 365 -3.12 6.00 19.32
CA GLY A 365 -3.92 7.17 19.68
C GLY A 365 -4.10 8.19 18.54
N GLY A 366 -4.68 9.35 18.86
CA GLY A 366 -4.92 10.41 17.87
C GLY A 366 -5.87 9.97 16.74
N LYS A 367 -5.43 10.09 15.48
CA LYS A 367 -6.14 9.61 14.28
C LYS A 367 -5.58 8.26 13.79
N ALA A 368 -4.87 7.51 14.63
CA ALA A 368 -4.49 6.14 14.34
C ALA A 368 -5.69 5.18 14.44
N GLY A 369 -5.60 4.06 13.72
CA GLY A 369 -6.71 3.15 13.46
C GLY A 369 -7.38 3.41 12.10
N ALA A 370 -8.39 2.60 11.79
CA ALA A 370 -9.15 2.71 10.56
C ALA A 370 -9.89 4.07 10.52
N PRO A 371 -10.07 4.68 9.33
CA PRO A 371 -10.80 5.93 9.18
C PRO A 371 -12.30 5.84 9.53
N SER A 372 -12.83 4.64 9.77
CA SER A 372 -14.24 4.40 10.11
C SER A 372 -14.57 4.86 11.53
N THR A 373 -15.84 5.12 11.79
CA THR A 373 -16.36 5.58 13.10
C THR A 373 -16.17 4.57 14.24
N SER A 374 -15.87 3.31 13.93
CA SER A 374 -15.42 2.31 14.89
C SER A 374 -13.90 2.43 14.98
N LYS A 375 -13.36 2.75 16.17
CA LYS A 375 -11.91 2.87 16.43
C LYS A 375 -11.21 1.51 16.30
N GLU A 376 -11.16 0.99 15.08
CA GLU A 376 -10.62 -0.31 14.76
C GLU A 376 -9.13 -0.20 14.43
N GLY A 377 -8.37 -1.24 14.74
CA GLY A 377 -6.97 -1.33 14.36
C GLY A 377 -6.79 -1.37 12.85
N GLU A 378 -5.73 -0.75 12.35
CA GLU A 378 -5.40 -0.75 10.92
C GLU A 378 -4.03 -1.37 10.65
N VAL A 379 -3.97 -2.36 9.76
CA VAL A 379 -2.71 -2.91 9.24
C VAL A 379 -2.46 -2.40 7.82
N MET A 380 -1.46 -1.55 7.66
CA MET A 380 -1.05 -0.98 6.39
C MET A 380 0.15 -1.75 5.81
N ARG A 381 -0.10 -2.43 4.70
CA ARG A 381 0.88 -3.31 4.04
C ARG A 381 1.48 -2.62 2.82
N PHE A 382 2.80 -2.64 2.70
CA PHE A 382 3.50 -2.05 1.56
C PHE A 382 4.59 -2.96 1.01
N ALA A 383 4.77 -2.91 -0.32
CA ALA A 383 5.89 -3.49 -1.03
C ALA A 383 6.56 -2.42 -1.89
N ASN A 384 7.84 -2.13 -1.67
CA ASN A 384 8.59 -1.09 -2.40
C ASN A 384 7.84 0.25 -2.45
N ARG A 385 7.24 0.68 -1.32
CA ARG A 385 6.42 1.90 -1.19
C ARG A 385 5.10 1.89 -1.97
N VAL A 386 4.64 0.71 -2.40
CA VAL A 386 3.33 0.52 -3.05
C VAL A 386 2.37 -0.11 -2.03
N PRO A 387 1.20 0.51 -1.77
CA PRO A 387 0.20 -0.07 -0.89
C PRO A 387 -0.35 -1.39 -1.43
N LEU A 388 -0.59 -2.34 -0.54
CA LEU A 388 -1.26 -3.62 -0.81
C LEU A 388 -2.62 -3.59 -0.11
N LEU A 389 -3.69 -3.31 -0.85
CA LEU A 389 -5.04 -3.20 -0.29
C LEU A 389 -5.77 -4.55 -0.21
N PHE A 390 -5.64 -5.37 -1.25
CA PHE A 390 -6.37 -6.63 -1.41
C PHE A 390 -5.57 -7.84 -0.92
N ASP A 391 -6.24 -9.00 -0.85
CA ASP A 391 -5.64 -10.31 -0.52
C ASP A 391 -4.84 -10.28 0.79
N ALA A 392 -5.40 -9.64 1.82
CA ALA A 392 -4.75 -9.55 3.13
C ALA A 392 -4.57 -10.92 3.77
N GLY A 393 -5.48 -11.87 3.53
CA GLY A 393 -5.45 -13.21 4.13
C GLY A 393 -4.19 -14.01 3.78
N ASN A 394 -3.73 -13.95 2.53
CA ASN A 394 -2.58 -14.73 2.04
C ASN A 394 -1.25 -13.98 2.10
N CYS A 395 -1.21 -12.79 2.71
CA CYS A 395 -0.03 -11.95 2.72
C CYS A 395 0.91 -12.28 3.88
N ALA A 396 2.21 -12.42 3.58
CA ALA A 396 3.26 -12.63 4.57
C ALA A 396 3.26 -11.59 5.71
N ILE A 397 2.95 -10.32 5.39
CA ILE A 397 2.87 -9.25 6.39
C ILE A 397 1.74 -9.53 7.39
N THR A 398 0.56 -9.88 6.90
CA THR A 398 -0.60 -10.19 7.76
C THR A 398 -0.32 -11.40 8.63
N GLN A 399 0.31 -12.43 8.06
CA GLN A 399 0.73 -13.61 8.83
C GLN A 399 1.73 -13.24 9.92
N ALA A 400 2.72 -12.39 9.61
CA ALA A 400 3.68 -11.91 10.60
C ALA A 400 3.01 -11.13 11.74
N VAL A 401 2.04 -10.25 11.43
CA VAL A 401 1.26 -9.51 12.43
C VAL A 401 0.44 -10.44 13.32
N LYS A 402 -0.20 -11.47 12.74
CA LYS A 402 -0.96 -12.47 13.50
C LYS A 402 -0.09 -13.35 14.40
N ASN A 403 1.17 -13.57 14.03
CA ASN A 403 2.12 -14.36 14.80
C ASN A 403 2.74 -13.61 16.00
N VAL A 404 2.46 -12.31 16.16
CA VAL A 404 2.89 -11.51 17.31
C VAL A 404 1.86 -11.62 18.43
N ASP A 405 2.32 -11.91 19.65
CA ASP A 405 1.49 -11.90 20.85
C ASP A 405 1.37 -10.47 21.40
N TRP A 406 0.41 -9.71 20.87
CA TRP A 406 0.19 -8.30 21.19
C TRP A 406 -0.22 -8.05 22.65
N ASN A 407 -0.77 -9.05 23.34
CA ASN A 407 -1.13 -8.96 24.76
C ASN A 407 0.09 -8.63 25.63
N ARG A 408 1.28 -9.13 25.27
CA ARG A 408 2.54 -8.87 26.00
C ARG A 408 2.94 -7.40 25.98
N TYR A 409 2.46 -6.66 25.00
CA TYR A 409 2.76 -5.25 24.80
C TYR A 409 1.57 -4.35 25.18
N ASN A 410 0.66 -4.84 26.04
CA ASN A 410 -0.56 -4.15 26.49
C ASN A 410 -1.56 -3.82 25.36
N LEU A 411 -1.43 -4.46 24.20
CA LEU A 411 -2.31 -4.29 23.03
C LEU A 411 -3.21 -5.54 22.89
N LYS A 412 -4.21 -5.67 23.77
CA LYS A 412 -4.95 -6.94 23.90
C LYS A 412 -5.83 -7.27 22.68
N ASN A 413 -6.49 -6.26 22.12
CA ASN A 413 -7.33 -6.38 20.94
C ASN A 413 -6.89 -5.31 19.94
N LEU A 414 -5.92 -5.66 19.08
CA LEU A 414 -5.38 -4.70 18.10
C LEU A 414 -6.51 -4.14 17.21
N ASP A 415 -7.45 -5.00 16.81
CA ASP A 415 -8.58 -4.65 15.95
C ASP A 415 -9.62 -3.73 16.64
N GLU A 416 -9.61 -3.57 17.96
CA GLU A 416 -10.55 -2.72 18.71
C GLU A 416 -9.88 -1.49 19.34
N GLN A 417 -8.61 -1.24 18.99
CA GLN A 417 -7.80 -0.17 19.55
C GLN A 417 -7.40 0.82 18.46
N PRO A 418 -7.18 2.11 18.81
CA PRO A 418 -6.73 3.14 17.88
C PRO A 418 -5.24 2.95 17.55
N VAL A 419 -4.93 1.88 16.81
CA VAL A 419 -3.57 1.47 16.45
C VAL A 419 -3.46 1.37 14.94
N SER A 420 -2.42 1.97 14.39
CA SER A 420 -2.02 1.76 13.00
C SER A 420 -0.66 1.07 12.95
N VAL A 421 -0.61 -0.12 12.35
CA VAL A 421 0.61 -0.88 12.10
C VAL A 421 1.02 -0.70 10.64
N PHE A 422 2.13 -0.01 10.42
CA PHE A 422 2.72 0.20 9.10
C PHE A 422 3.85 -0.81 8.87
N ILE A 423 3.82 -1.54 7.75
CA ILE A 423 4.93 -2.43 7.36
C ILE A 423 5.27 -2.21 5.88
N ASN A 424 6.50 -1.83 5.60
CA ASN A 424 7.03 -1.71 4.24
C ASN A 424 8.16 -2.72 4.00
N PHE A 425 7.88 -3.67 3.11
CA PHE A 425 8.85 -4.64 2.60
C PHE A 425 9.57 -4.03 1.39
N VAL A 426 10.90 -3.89 1.45
CA VAL A 426 11.70 -3.32 0.37
C VAL A 426 12.67 -4.35 -0.15
N SER A 427 12.64 -4.61 -1.46
CA SER A 427 13.49 -5.59 -2.12
C SER A 427 13.73 -5.24 -3.59
N VAL A 428 14.81 -5.76 -4.17
CA VAL A 428 15.05 -5.73 -5.62
C VAL A 428 14.06 -6.60 -6.40
N HIS A 429 13.55 -7.65 -5.77
CA HIS A 429 12.56 -8.58 -6.30
C HIS A 429 11.57 -8.92 -5.18
N VAL A 430 10.31 -8.57 -5.35
CA VAL A 430 9.27 -8.90 -4.37
C VAL A 430 8.59 -10.20 -4.80
N PRO A 431 8.53 -11.22 -3.94
CA PRO A 431 7.89 -12.50 -4.28
C PRO A 431 6.37 -12.34 -4.16
N TYR A 432 5.72 -11.80 -5.19
CA TYR A 432 4.26 -11.68 -5.21
C TYR A 432 3.59 -13.04 -5.43
N THR A 433 2.44 -13.27 -4.78
CA THR A 433 1.63 -14.51 -4.94
C THR A 433 1.02 -14.63 -6.34
N GLY A 434 0.78 -13.51 -7.02
CA GLY A 434 0.21 -13.47 -8.37
C GLY A 434 0.55 -12.20 -9.14
N ALA A 435 0.19 -12.17 -10.43
CA ALA A 435 0.50 -11.07 -11.34
C ALA A 435 -0.14 -9.72 -10.92
N GLY A 436 -1.25 -9.76 -10.17
CA GLY A 436 -1.93 -8.59 -9.63
C GLY A 436 -1.16 -7.86 -8.53
N LYS A 437 -0.10 -8.46 -7.96
CA LYS A 437 0.74 -7.87 -6.90
C LYS A 437 -0.02 -7.42 -5.66
N LEU A 438 -0.96 -8.25 -5.22
CA LEU A 438 -1.86 -7.95 -4.10
C LEU A 438 -1.29 -8.41 -2.76
N ALA A 439 -0.49 -9.48 -2.76
CA ALA A 439 0.12 -10.04 -1.55
C ALA A 439 1.56 -10.49 -1.80
N ILE A 440 2.34 -10.53 -0.72
CA ILE A 440 3.71 -11.05 -0.68
C ILE A 440 3.63 -12.50 -0.20
N SER A 441 4.37 -13.39 -0.85
CA SER A 441 4.49 -14.80 -0.51
C SER A 441 5.07 -14.99 0.90
N ALA A 442 4.49 -15.92 1.65
CA ALA A 442 4.86 -16.25 3.01
C ALA A 442 6.12 -17.14 3.08
N GLU A 443 7.28 -16.55 2.78
CA GLU A 443 8.58 -17.20 2.98
C GLU A 443 9.06 -17.00 4.42
N GLU A 444 9.67 -18.03 5.02
CA GLU A 444 10.01 -18.05 6.44
C GLU A 444 10.98 -16.92 6.83
N GLU A 445 12.01 -16.66 6.01
CA GLU A 445 12.97 -15.59 6.27
C GLU A 445 12.30 -14.21 6.30
N ILE A 446 11.31 -14.01 5.43
CA ILE A 446 10.55 -12.76 5.33
C ILE A 446 9.62 -12.59 6.54
N VAL A 447 8.83 -13.63 6.85
CA VAL A 447 7.86 -13.60 7.97
C VAL A 447 8.58 -13.42 9.30
N SER A 448 9.70 -14.12 9.51
CA SER A 448 10.50 -14.01 10.73
C SER A 448 11.07 -12.60 10.92
N GLU A 449 11.61 -11.99 9.85
CA GLU A 449 12.18 -10.65 9.95
C GLU A 449 11.13 -9.56 10.19
N ILE A 450 9.97 -9.66 9.53
CA ILE A 450 8.84 -8.74 9.80
C ILE A 450 8.38 -8.88 11.25
N ARG A 451 8.25 -10.12 11.75
CA ARG A 451 7.84 -10.40 13.13
C ARG A 451 8.82 -9.78 14.14
N MET A 452 10.12 -9.92 13.92
CA MET A 452 11.13 -9.31 14.81
C MET A 452 11.03 -7.77 14.81
N GLY A 453 10.90 -7.13 13.64
CA GLY A 453 10.71 -5.69 13.57
C GLY A 453 9.42 -5.20 14.23
N LEU A 454 8.34 -5.98 14.15
CA LEU A 454 7.09 -5.70 14.88
C LEU A 454 7.26 -5.81 16.39
N MET A 455 7.99 -6.82 16.87
CA MET A 455 8.25 -6.98 18.31
C MET A 455 9.07 -5.83 18.87
N ASP A 456 10.10 -5.37 18.16
CA ASP A 456 10.91 -4.22 18.57
C ASP A 456 10.07 -2.94 18.64
N ALA A 457 9.23 -2.69 17.63
CA ALA A 457 8.34 -1.53 17.63
C ALA A 457 7.27 -1.61 18.73
N ALA A 458 6.66 -2.79 18.91
CA ALA A 458 5.63 -3.03 19.90
C ALA A 458 6.14 -2.91 21.34
N ARG A 459 7.41 -3.28 21.61
CA ARG A 459 8.04 -3.10 22.92
C ARG A 459 8.01 -1.63 23.37
N LYS A 460 8.42 -0.71 22.50
CA LYS A 460 8.39 0.74 22.76
C LYS A 460 6.96 1.26 23.04
N VAL A 461 5.97 0.79 22.29
CA VAL A 461 4.54 1.12 22.54
C VAL A 461 4.06 0.54 23.87
N GLY A 462 4.47 -0.69 24.20
CA GLY A 462 4.12 -1.35 25.45
C GLY A 462 4.62 -0.61 26.70
N TYR A 463 5.80 0.02 26.62
CA TYR A 463 6.31 0.91 27.67
C TYR A 463 5.43 2.16 27.82
N TYR A 464 5.12 2.85 26.72
CA TYR A 464 4.24 4.02 26.74
C TYR A 464 2.87 3.70 27.37
N LEU A 465 2.23 2.59 26.96
CA LEU A 465 0.94 2.17 27.52
C LEU A 465 1.01 1.77 28.99
N SER A 466 2.13 1.16 29.41
CA SER A 466 2.37 0.87 30.82
C SER A 466 2.47 2.15 31.64
N GLY A 467 3.20 3.16 31.14
CA GLY A 467 3.30 4.48 31.76
C GLY A 467 1.93 5.15 31.90
N LEU A 468 1.14 5.17 30.82
CA LEU A 468 -0.21 5.74 30.84
C LEU A 468 -1.12 5.07 31.88
N LYS A 469 -1.07 3.74 31.97
CA LYS A 469 -1.85 2.98 32.95
C LYS A 469 -1.37 3.24 34.38
N LYS A 470 -0.05 3.29 34.61
CA LYS A 470 0.54 3.65 35.92
C LYS A 470 0.04 5.04 36.35
N ALA A 471 0.07 6.03 35.45
CA ALA A 471 -0.42 7.38 35.72
C ALA A 471 -1.94 7.42 36.03
N GLU A 472 -2.75 6.65 35.29
CA GLU A 472 -4.18 6.56 35.56
C GLU A 472 -4.48 5.92 36.93
N ASP A 473 -3.76 4.86 37.30
CA ASP A 473 -3.89 4.20 38.59
C ASP A 473 -3.44 5.10 39.74
N GLN A 474 -2.38 5.90 39.55
CA GLN A 474 -1.95 6.95 40.48
C GLN A 474 -3.04 8.01 40.68
N GLU A 475 -3.64 8.49 39.60
CA GLU A 475 -4.70 9.51 39.66
C GLU A 475 -5.95 8.97 40.37
N LYS A 476 -6.37 7.74 40.07
CA LYS A 476 -7.46 7.05 40.77
C LYS A 476 -7.17 6.91 42.26
N ARG A 477 -5.95 6.48 42.61
CA ARG A 477 -5.51 6.36 44.01
C ARG A 477 -5.52 7.71 44.72
N ARG A 478 -5.05 8.78 44.06
CA ARG A 478 -5.07 10.16 44.57
C ARG A 478 -6.51 10.64 44.81
N LYS A 479 -7.43 10.41 43.86
CA LYS A 479 -8.86 10.72 44.00
C LYS A 479 -9.50 9.99 45.19
N ILE A 480 -9.17 8.70 45.36
CA ILE A 480 -9.61 7.89 46.50
C ILE A 480 -9.12 8.51 47.82
N PHE A 481 -7.83 8.82 47.96
CA PHE A 481 -7.29 9.45 49.17
C PHE A 481 -7.98 10.78 49.48
N PHE A 482 -8.16 11.67 48.51
CA PHE A 482 -8.86 12.94 48.73
C PHE A 482 -10.31 12.77 49.18
N LYS A 483 -10.99 11.70 48.76
CA LYS A 483 -12.35 11.38 49.24
C LYS A 483 -12.34 10.96 50.70
N TYR A 484 -11.43 10.06 51.09
CA TYR A 484 -11.36 9.52 52.46
C TYR A 484 -10.75 10.48 53.48
N ILE A 485 -9.88 11.41 53.08
CA ILE A 485 -9.24 12.38 53.98
C ILE A 485 -10.29 13.15 54.81
N LYS A 486 -11.45 13.50 54.23
CA LYS A 486 -12.51 14.22 54.94
C LYS A 486 -13.14 13.40 56.07
N GLU A 487 -13.36 12.10 55.86
CA GLU A 487 -13.95 11.21 56.86
C GLU A 487 -12.94 10.87 57.95
N VAL A 488 -11.69 10.59 57.57
CA VAL A 488 -10.61 10.30 58.52
C VAL A 488 -10.29 11.52 59.39
N ALA A 489 -10.30 12.73 58.82
CA ALA A 489 -10.12 13.96 59.58
C ALA A 489 -11.28 14.22 60.56
N ALA A 490 -12.52 13.81 60.23
CA ALA A 490 -13.65 13.88 61.15
C ALA A 490 -13.49 12.90 62.31
N ALA A 491 -13.20 11.63 62.03
CA ALA A 491 -12.97 10.62 63.06
C ALA A 491 -11.79 10.98 63.99
N LEU A 492 -10.71 11.52 63.44
CA LEU A 492 -9.57 11.97 64.24
C LEU A 492 -9.87 13.21 65.08
N HIS A 493 -10.71 14.12 64.59
CA HIS A 493 -11.19 15.24 65.40
C HIS A 493 -11.96 14.72 66.63
N ASP A 494 -12.86 13.77 66.43
CA ASP A 494 -13.68 13.19 67.49
C ASP A 494 -12.83 12.47 68.57
N VAL A 495 -11.74 11.81 68.16
CA VAL A 495 -10.86 11.07 69.09
C VAL A 495 -9.82 11.97 69.77
N THR A 496 -9.25 12.96 69.05
CA THR A 496 -8.08 13.72 69.55
C THR A 496 -8.39 15.15 69.96
N GLY A 497 -9.59 15.67 69.66
CA GLY A 497 -10.00 17.05 69.95
C GLY A 497 -9.28 18.13 69.13
N LYS A 498 -8.37 17.76 68.22
CA LYS A 498 -7.62 18.71 67.36
C LYS A 498 -8.51 19.27 66.24
N PRO A 499 -8.32 20.53 65.81
CA PRO A 499 -9.19 21.15 64.81
C PRO A 499 -9.15 20.44 63.45
N LYS A 500 -10.34 20.10 62.94
CA LYS A 500 -10.55 19.34 61.70
C LYS A 500 -9.83 19.93 60.48
N ALA A 501 -9.83 21.26 60.34
CA ALA A 501 -9.18 21.95 59.22
C ALA A 501 -7.65 21.75 59.21
N GLY A 502 -7.00 21.72 60.38
CA GLY A 502 -5.56 21.48 60.49
C GLY A 502 -5.17 20.03 60.17
N LEU A 503 -5.99 19.07 60.59
CA LEU A 503 -5.81 17.65 60.27
C LEU A 503 -6.01 17.37 58.78
N GLU A 504 -7.03 17.98 58.17
CA GLU A 504 -7.28 17.83 56.73
C GLU A 504 -6.12 18.40 55.89
N ALA A 505 -5.61 19.58 56.25
CA ALA A 505 -4.47 20.20 55.57
C ALA A 505 -3.18 19.36 55.71
N ALA A 506 -2.90 18.83 56.89
CA ALA A 506 -1.75 17.95 57.12
C ALA A 506 -1.84 16.66 56.30
N MET A 507 -3.02 16.02 56.25
CA MET A 507 -3.22 14.80 55.49
C MET A 507 -3.19 15.02 53.98
N ARG A 508 -3.69 16.16 53.49
CA ARG A 508 -3.54 16.54 52.07
C ARG A 508 -2.07 16.67 51.68
N LYS A 509 -1.25 17.30 52.52
CA LYS A 509 0.19 17.46 52.29
C LYS A 509 0.93 16.11 52.29
N ILE A 510 0.52 15.17 53.15
CA ILE A 510 1.05 13.80 53.17
C ILE A 510 0.63 13.03 51.91
N ALA A 511 -0.62 13.15 51.49
CA ALA A 511 -1.11 12.49 50.29
C ALA A 511 -0.37 13.01 49.05
N GLU A 512 -0.19 14.33 48.93
CA GLU A 512 0.53 14.96 47.80
C GLU A 512 2.00 14.53 47.73
N SER A 513 2.72 14.54 48.85
CA SER A 513 4.13 14.10 48.88
C SER A 513 4.31 12.62 48.55
N LYS A 514 3.44 11.74 49.08
CA LYS A 514 3.51 10.29 48.82
C LYS A 514 3.05 9.89 47.41
N THR A 515 2.26 10.71 46.74
CA THR A 515 1.90 10.49 45.33
C THR A 515 2.93 11.03 44.35
N ALA A 516 3.69 12.08 44.71
CA ALA A 516 4.71 12.69 43.85
C ALA A 516 6.05 11.91 43.81
N LEU A 517 6.43 11.23 44.91
CA LEU A 517 7.68 10.45 45.01
C LEU A 517 7.75 9.18 44.12
N LYS A 518 6.77 8.93 43.27
CA LYS A 518 6.79 7.85 42.27
C LYS A 518 6.93 8.35 40.84
N ASP A 519 6.94 9.67 40.64
CA ASP A 519 7.25 10.27 39.35
C ASP A 519 8.78 10.18 39.07
N GLU A 520 9.62 9.92 40.09
CA GLU A 520 11.06 9.59 39.93
C GLU A 520 11.27 8.22 39.27
N ASP A 521 10.40 7.23 39.50
CA ASP A 521 10.45 5.92 38.81
C ASP A 521 10.19 6.08 37.29
N GLU A 522 9.52 7.16 36.86
CA GLU A 522 9.31 7.48 35.43
C GLU A 522 10.61 7.97 34.76
N GLN A 523 11.48 8.67 35.51
CA GLN A 523 12.81 9.04 35.02
C GLN A 523 13.73 7.81 34.89
N GLU A 524 13.63 6.84 35.79
CA GLU A 524 14.37 5.57 35.69
C GLU A 524 13.92 4.72 34.48
N ASP A 525 12.62 4.65 34.19
CA ASP A 525 12.09 3.94 33.01
C ASP A 525 12.54 4.65 31.70
N GLU A 526 12.59 5.99 31.67
CA GLU A 526 13.14 6.77 30.54
C GLU A 526 14.66 6.60 30.39
N GLU A 527 15.41 6.57 31.49
CA GLU A 527 16.86 6.31 31.47
C GLU A 527 17.18 4.88 31.02
N LEU A 528 16.39 3.88 31.41
CA LEU A 528 16.51 2.50 30.92
C LEU A 528 16.28 2.39 29.41
N LEU A 529 15.28 3.09 28.89
CA LEU A 529 15.04 3.18 27.44
C LEU A 529 16.22 3.86 26.71
N ALA A 530 16.79 4.91 27.28
CA ALA A 530 17.96 5.57 26.71
C ALA A 530 19.20 4.66 26.72
N LEU A 531 19.41 3.92 27.80
CA LEU A 531 20.48 2.93 27.93
C LEU A 531 20.32 1.75 26.97
N GLU A 532 19.10 1.27 26.72
CA GLU A 532 18.84 0.26 25.71
C GLU A 532 19.09 0.79 24.29
N GLU A 533 18.67 2.03 23.98
CA GLU A 533 18.96 2.66 22.68
C GLU A 533 20.45 2.89 22.46
N ASP A 534 21.20 3.22 23.51
CA ASP A 534 22.65 3.39 23.43
C ASP A 534 23.38 2.04 23.31
N ALA A 535 22.93 1.00 24.03
CA ALA A 535 23.44 -0.36 23.87
C ALA A 535 23.15 -0.92 22.45
N GLU A 536 21.98 -0.63 21.87
CA GLU A 536 21.69 -0.99 20.49
C GLU A 536 22.66 -0.30 19.53
N LYS A 537 22.96 0.99 19.72
CA LYS A 537 23.94 1.74 18.91
C LYS A 537 25.36 1.18 19.04
N GLU A 538 25.82 0.84 20.24
CA GLU A 538 27.14 0.23 20.45
C GLU A 538 27.27 -1.12 19.73
N VAL A 539 26.22 -1.95 19.76
CA VAL A 539 26.18 -3.21 19.00
C VAL A 539 26.10 -2.96 17.49
N GLU A 540 25.54 -1.84 17.04
CA GLU A 540 25.60 -1.44 15.63
C GLU A 540 27.01 -0.99 15.19
N GLU A 541 27.76 -0.31 16.07
CA GLU A 541 29.13 0.14 15.81
C GLU A 541 30.15 -1.01 15.85
N GLU A 542 29.98 -2.01 16.72
CA GLU A 542 30.87 -3.20 16.75
C GLU A 542 30.66 -4.16 15.56
N ASN A 543 29.51 -4.08 14.89
CA ASN A 543 29.16 -4.93 13.74
C ASN A 543 29.25 -4.22 12.38
N ALA A 544 29.64 -2.95 12.35
CA ALA A 544 29.95 -2.18 11.14
C ALA A 544 31.43 -2.32 10.77
#